data_AF-A0A7J6UVZ2-F1
#
_entry.id   AF-A0A7J6UVZ2-F1
#
_cell.length_a   1.000
_cell.length_b   1.000
_cell.length_c   1.000
_cell.angle_alpha   90.00
_cell.angle_beta   90.00
_cell.angle_gamma   90.00
#
_symmetry.space_group_name_H-M   'P 1'
#
loop_
_entity.id
_entity.type
_entity.pdbx_description
1 polymer ?
#
loop_
_entity_poly.entity_id
_entity_poly.type
_entity_poly.pdbx_seq_one_letter_code
_entity_poly.pdbx_strand_id
1 'polypeptide(L)'
;GCFVEGEWLRNAFRWKESIGPWEERAGHFGGVWMYWTDDGLGYYEFLQLAEDLGAAPVWVVNNGISHNDQAATSSIMLFMQDEWENLLVMAVEVLWKR
;
A
#
# COMPACT_ATOMS: atom_id res chain seq x y z
N GLY A 1 -8.91 1.51 3.86
CA GLY A 1 -9.31 2.53 4.84
C GLY A 1 -8.53 3.81 4.58
N CYS A 2 -8.88 4.92 5.22
CA CYS A 2 -8.34 6.26 4.94
C CYS A 2 -6.80 6.39 5.01
N PHE A 3 -6.10 5.46 5.67
CA PHE A 3 -4.63 5.37 5.64
C PHE A 3 -4.07 5.21 4.21
N VAL A 4 -4.75 4.45 3.36
CA VAL A 4 -4.34 4.23 1.96
C VAL A 4 -4.60 5.48 1.10
N GLU A 5 -5.66 6.22 1.41
CA GLU A 5 -6.08 7.43 0.68
C GLU A 5 -5.20 8.64 1.00
N GLY A 6 -4.91 8.82 2.30
CA GLY A 6 -4.24 9.99 2.84
C GLY A 6 -5.14 11.23 2.91
N GLU A 7 -4.68 12.22 3.66
CA GLU A 7 -5.33 13.54 3.71
C GLU A 7 -5.08 14.32 2.40
N TRP A 8 -3.93 14.07 1.77
CA TRP A 8 -3.48 14.57 0.47
C TRP A 8 -2.77 13.43 -0.26
N LEU A 9 -2.83 13.36 -1.59
CA LEU A 9 -2.20 12.27 -2.37
C LEU A 9 -0.68 12.15 -2.15
N ARG A 10 -0.01 13.24 -1.82
CA ARG A 10 1.42 13.22 -1.44
C ARG A 10 1.72 12.48 -0.13
N ASN A 11 0.71 12.33 0.73
CA ASN A 11 0.78 11.68 2.03
C ASN A 11 0.08 10.31 2.00
N ALA A 12 -0.40 9.87 0.85
CA ALA A 12 -1.02 8.56 0.69
C ALA A 12 0.03 7.46 0.82
N PHE A 13 -0.34 6.34 1.43
CA PHE A 13 0.55 5.19 1.54
C PHE A 13 0.94 4.63 0.16
N ARG A 14 2.25 4.46 -0.06
CA ARG A 14 2.83 3.90 -1.28
C ARG A 14 3.44 2.53 -0.97
N TRP A 15 2.69 1.47 -1.23
CA TRP A 15 3.06 0.11 -0.84
C TRP A 15 4.46 -0.32 -1.33
N LYS A 16 4.87 0.13 -2.52
CA LYS A 16 6.21 -0.13 -3.08
C LYS A 16 7.35 0.47 -2.27
N GLU A 17 7.10 1.60 -1.61
CA GLU A 17 8.07 2.28 -0.74
C GLU A 17 8.21 1.56 0.63
N SER A 18 7.27 0.66 0.94
CA SER A 18 7.34 -0.21 2.12
C SER A 18 8.05 -1.54 1.84
N ILE A 19 8.72 -1.70 0.70
CA ILE A 19 9.46 -2.90 0.32
C ILE A 19 10.97 -2.63 0.39
N GLY A 20 11.73 -3.59 0.91
CA GLY A 20 13.18 -3.48 1.12
C GLY A 20 13.56 -3.49 2.60
N PRO A 21 14.84 -3.27 2.93
CA PRO A 21 15.30 -3.19 4.32
C PRO A 21 14.53 -2.11 5.09
N TRP A 22 14.00 -2.45 6.27
CA TRP A 22 13.07 -1.56 7.00
C TRP A 22 13.75 -0.28 7.47
N GLU A 23 15.03 -0.35 7.80
CA GLU A 23 15.86 0.77 8.23
C GLU A 23 16.14 1.80 7.12
N GLU A 24 15.91 1.43 5.85
CA GLU A 24 16.08 2.31 4.69
C GLU A 24 14.75 2.93 4.23
N ARG A 25 13.62 2.50 4.81
CA ARG A 25 12.29 3.03 4.47
C ARG A 25 12.14 4.43 5.06
N ALA A 26 11.82 5.40 4.21
CA ALA A 26 11.65 6.79 4.64
C ALA A 26 10.43 6.98 5.56
N GLY A 27 9.45 6.07 5.46
CA GLY A 27 8.13 6.26 6.05
C GLY A 27 7.37 7.40 5.36
N HIS A 28 6.21 7.76 5.92
CA HIS A 28 5.47 8.92 5.48
C HIS A 28 4.66 9.56 6.61
N PHE A 29 4.22 10.80 6.37
CA PHE A 29 3.31 11.46 7.29
C PHE A 29 1.87 10.98 7.06
N GLY A 30 1.33 10.21 8.00
CA GLY A 30 -0.05 9.72 8.00
C GLY A 30 -1.04 10.84 8.31
N GLY A 31 -1.26 11.73 7.34
CA GLY A 31 -1.99 12.99 7.53
C GLY A 31 -3.42 12.84 8.07
N VAL A 32 -4.07 11.69 7.88
CA VAL A 32 -5.41 11.42 8.41
C VAL A 32 -5.41 11.24 9.93
N TRP A 33 -4.32 10.69 10.48
CA TRP A 33 -4.19 10.39 11.90
C TRP A 33 -3.15 11.27 12.61
N MET A 34 -2.54 12.21 11.88
CA MET A 34 -1.62 13.23 12.40
C MET A 34 -0.37 12.66 13.09
N TYR A 35 0.16 11.53 12.61
CA TYR A 35 1.43 10.97 13.07
C TYR A 35 2.31 10.49 11.91
N TRP A 36 3.62 10.44 12.15
CA TRP A 36 4.57 9.85 11.21
C TRP A 36 4.56 8.33 11.34
N THR A 37 4.44 7.63 10.23
CA THR A 37 4.63 6.18 10.17
C THR A 37 5.97 5.89 9.51
N ASP A 38 6.69 4.92 10.05
CA ASP A 38 7.97 4.46 9.53
C ASP A 38 7.81 3.52 8.32
N ASP A 39 6.60 3.06 8.03
CA ASP A 39 6.31 1.98 7.07
C ASP A 39 7.15 0.71 7.33
N GLY A 40 7.55 0.48 8.59
CA GLY A 40 8.31 -0.69 9.01
C GLY A 40 7.48 -1.97 8.97
N LEU A 41 6.20 -1.86 9.32
CA LEU A 41 5.20 -2.90 9.04
C LEU A 41 4.55 -2.60 7.68
N GLY A 42 5.21 -3.05 6.61
CA GLY A 42 4.86 -2.75 5.24
C GLY A 42 4.09 -3.88 4.55
N TYR A 43 4.07 -3.82 3.22
CA TYR A 43 3.36 -4.77 2.37
C TYR A 43 3.75 -6.22 2.66
N TYR A 44 5.05 -6.53 2.69
CA TYR A 44 5.54 -7.90 2.85
C TYR A 44 5.23 -8.47 4.24
N GLU A 45 5.43 -7.66 5.29
CA GLU A 45 5.20 -8.10 6.67
C GLU A 45 3.72 -8.41 6.93
N PHE A 46 2.79 -7.66 6.33
CA PHE A 46 1.36 -7.98 6.42
C PHE A 46 0.97 -9.27 5.66
N LEU A 47 1.62 -9.58 4.54
CA LEU A 47 1.39 -10.84 3.83
C LEU A 47 1.88 -12.04 4.66
N GLN A 48 3.06 -11.94 5.28
CA GLN A 48 3.56 -12.95 6.21
C GLN A 48 2.62 -13.13 7.40
N LEU A 49 2.13 -12.03 8.00
CA LEU A 49 1.16 -12.09 9.09
C LEU A 49 -0.13 -12.82 8.66
N ALA A 50 -0.64 -12.56 7.45
CA ALA A 50 -1.81 -13.26 6.95
C ALA A 50 -1.56 -14.76 6.76
N GLU A 51 -0.35 -15.15 6.32
CA GLU A 51 0.08 -16.55 6.22
C GLU A 51 0.14 -17.21 7.61
N ASP A 52 0.81 -16.59 8.57
CA ASP A 52 0.96 -17.09 9.95
C ASP A 52 -0.40 -17.26 10.65
N LEU A 53 -1.36 -16.39 10.35
CA LEU A 53 -2.73 -16.45 10.89
C LEU A 53 -3.65 -17.42 10.11
N GLY A 54 -3.19 -17.99 8.99
CA GLY A 54 -4.02 -18.80 8.10
C GLY A 54 -5.15 -18.02 7.40
N ALA A 55 -5.05 -16.69 7.34
CA ALA A 55 -6.03 -15.81 6.72
C ALA A 55 -5.76 -15.60 5.23
N ALA A 56 -6.79 -15.25 4.45
CA ALA A 56 -6.58 -14.79 3.07
C ALA A 56 -6.34 -13.27 3.08
N PRO A 57 -5.20 -12.77 2.56
CA PRO A 57 -4.96 -11.33 2.50
C PRO A 57 -5.88 -10.68 1.48
N VAL A 58 -6.43 -9.51 1.85
CA VAL A 58 -7.18 -8.63 0.94
C VAL A 58 -6.49 -7.28 0.96
N TRP A 59 -5.70 -7.03 -0.07
CA TRP A 59 -4.96 -5.77 -0.19
C TRP A 59 -5.82 -4.67 -0.81
N VAL A 60 -5.60 -3.43 -0.37
CA VAL A 60 -6.31 -2.24 -0.87
C VAL A 60 -5.29 -1.25 -1.42
N VAL A 61 -5.43 -0.88 -2.68
CA VAL A 61 -4.58 0.10 -3.35
C VAL A 61 -5.30 1.45 -3.46
N ASN A 62 -4.55 2.54 -3.40
CA ASN A 62 -5.07 3.89 -3.63
C ASN A 62 -5.52 4.01 -5.10
N ASN A 63 -6.74 4.50 -5.34
CA ASN A 63 -7.32 4.62 -6.69
C ASN A 63 -7.13 6.01 -7.33
N GLY A 64 -6.24 6.84 -6.79
CA GLY A 64 -5.99 8.20 -7.22
C GLY A 64 -6.83 9.27 -6.50
N ILE A 65 -7.41 8.96 -5.34
CA ILE A 65 -8.22 9.89 -4.55
C ILE A 65 -7.65 10.00 -3.13
N SER A 66 -7.70 11.20 -2.57
CA SER A 66 -7.49 11.50 -1.15
C SER A 66 -8.66 12.34 -0.61
N HIS A 67 -8.64 12.71 0.67
CA HIS A 67 -9.67 13.56 1.25
C HIS A 67 -9.76 14.96 0.61
N ASN A 68 -8.63 15.55 0.20
CA ASN A 68 -8.59 16.94 -0.27
C ASN A 68 -8.18 17.10 -1.75
N ASP A 69 -7.69 16.04 -2.39
CA ASP A 69 -7.28 16.08 -3.81
C ASP A 69 -7.50 14.75 -4.52
N GLN A 70 -7.38 14.81 -5.85
CA GLN A 70 -7.50 13.66 -6.73
C GLN A 70 -6.50 13.78 -7.87
N ALA A 71 -6.06 12.64 -8.39
CA ALA A 71 -5.14 12.57 -9.49
C ALA A 71 -5.80 13.07 -10.78
N ALA A 72 -4.99 13.65 -11.67
CA ALA A 72 -5.46 14.00 -13.01
C ALA A 72 -5.92 12.74 -13.75
N THR A 73 -6.97 12.85 -14.57
CA THR A 73 -7.50 11.73 -15.36
C THR A 73 -6.43 11.06 -16.23
N SER A 74 -5.47 11.84 -16.74
CA SER A 74 -4.32 11.36 -17.51
C SER A 74 -3.40 10.41 -16.75
N SER A 75 -3.43 10.45 -15.41
CA SER A 75 -2.55 9.69 -14.52
C SER A 75 -3.24 8.47 -13.89
N ILE A 76 -4.55 8.27 -14.11
CA ILE A 76 -5.30 7.14 -13.55
C ILE A 76 -4.66 5.79 -13.94
N MET A 77 -4.11 5.70 -15.15
CA MET A 77 -3.47 4.46 -15.62
C MET A 77 -2.34 4.00 -14.70
N LEU A 78 -1.63 4.91 -14.03
CA LEU A 78 -0.56 4.57 -13.10
C LEU A 78 -1.10 3.83 -11.86
N PHE A 79 -2.23 4.28 -11.32
CA PHE A 79 -2.87 3.63 -10.18
C PHE A 79 -3.44 2.27 -10.55
N MET A 80 -3.96 2.12 -11.78
CA MET A 80 -4.38 0.81 -12.27
C MET A 80 -3.18 -0.15 -12.40
N GLN A 81 -2.04 0.32 -12.91
CA GLN A 81 -0.81 -0.50 -12.99
C GLN A 81 -0.37 -1.00 -11.61
N ASP A 82 -0.43 -0.16 -10.57
CA ASP A 82 -0.12 -0.58 -9.21
C ASP A 82 -1.02 -1.71 -8.71
N GLU A 83 -2.33 -1.66 -9.04
CA GLU A 83 -3.28 -2.75 -8.71
C GLU A 83 -2.93 -4.05 -9.45
N TRP A 84 -2.59 -3.97 -10.75
CA TRP A 84 -2.19 -5.15 -11.52
C TRP A 84 -0.91 -5.79 -10.97
N GLU A 85 0.07 -4.97 -10.60
CA GLU A 85 1.31 -5.45 -9.97
C GLU A 85 1.04 -6.11 -8.61
N ASN A 86 0.20 -5.50 -7.78
CA ASN A 86 -0.25 -6.09 -6.51
C ASN A 86 -0.90 -7.48 -6.73
N LEU A 87 -1.82 -7.59 -7.70
CA LEU A 87 -2.48 -8.85 -8.02
C LEU A 87 -1.49 -9.93 -8.47
N LEU A 88 -0.49 -9.55 -9.28
CA LEU A 88 0.57 -10.47 -9.71
C LEU A 88 1.40 -10.96 -8.52
N VAL A 89 1.78 -10.06 -7.61
CA VAL A 89 2.55 -10.43 -6.42
C VAL A 89 1.74 -11.34 -5.51
N MET A 90 0.48 -11.01 -5.21
CA MET A 90 -0.39 -11.89 -4.39
C MET A 90 -0.59 -13.27 -5.04
N ALA A 91 -0.71 -13.33 -6.37
CA ALA A 91 -0.85 -14.61 -7.08
C ALA A 91 0.40 -15.50 -6.94
N VAL A 92 1.59 -14.92 -7.06
CA VAL A 92 2.86 -15.65 -6.98
C VAL A 92 3.22 -16.01 -5.53
N GLU A 93 3.10 -15.06 -4.61
CA GLU A 93 3.64 -15.21 -3.25
C GLU A 93 2.67 -15.88 -2.28
N VAL A 94 1.35 -15.78 -2.51
CA VAL A 94 0.33 -16.24 -1.56
C VAL A 94 -0.52 -17.35 -2.16
N LEU A 95 -1.08 -17.15 -3.36
CA LEU A 95 -2.02 -18.10 -3.94
C LEU A 95 -1.36 -19.38 -4.45
N TRP A 96 -0.14 -19.30 -5.01
CA TRP A 96 0.56 -20.47 -5.53
C TRP A 96 1.27 -21.31 -4.44
N LYS A 97 1.41 -20.79 -3.22
CA LYS A 97 2.03 -21.53 -2.09
C LYS A 97 1.04 -22.41 -1.30
N ARG A 98 -0.26 -22.30 -1.58
CA ARG A 98 -1.33 -23.12 -0.96
C ARG A 98 -1.74 -24.27 -1.87
#